data_AF-A0A932M393-F1
#
_entry.id   AF-A0A932M393-F1
#
_cell.length_a   1.000
_cell.length_b   1.000
_cell.length_c   1.000
_cell.angle_alpha   90.00
_cell.angle_beta   90.00
_cell.angle_gamma   90.00
#
_symmetry.space_group_name_H-M   'P 1'
#
loop_
_entity.id
_entity.type
_entity.pdbx_description
1 polymer ?
#
loop_
_entity_poly.entity_id
_entity_poly.type
_entity_poly.pdbx_seq_one_letter_code
_entity_poly.pdbx_strand_id
1 'polypeptide(L)'
;MNYKEILFEKEKPLAMITLNRPEVLNAYTPRMGQEIVRALEEADKDGNVRVVIVTGAGRAFCSGADRTPRASRATVPIRRDTMFGPLVRKLMSEFDKPVIAAINGIVAGGGFSFAMACDIRIASDRARFSQIFVKRGITPDNGSTWLLPDPQPQELEVASFSFSSPRTRENHR
;
A
#
# COMPACT_ATOMS: atom_id res chain seq x y z
N MET A 1 -8.33 1.56 18.45
CA MET A 1 -6.90 1.18 18.54
C MET A 1 -6.05 2.25 17.86
N ASN A 2 -4.79 2.43 18.23
CA ASN A 2 -3.96 3.52 17.71
C ASN A 2 -2.93 2.99 16.70
N TYR A 3 -3.12 3.29 15.42
CA TYR A 3 -2.16 3.01 14.34
C TYR A 3 -1.14 4.15 14.27
N LYS A 4 0.13 3.86 13.97
CA LYS A 4 1.19 4.88 13.96
C LYS A 4 1.62 5.28 12.55
N GLU A 5 1.63 4.33 11.62
CA GLU A 5 2.15 4.53 10.27
C GLU A 5 1.05 4.42 9.20
N ILE A 6 -0.19 4.13 9.61
CA ILE A 6 -1.39 4.20 8.77
C ILE A 6 -2.51 4.96 9.46
N LEU A 7 -3.46 5.47 8.66
CA LEU A 7 -4.79 5.87 9.12
C LEU A 7 -5.78 4.80 8.69
N PHE A 8 -6.72 4.46 9.57
CA PHE A 8 -7.77 3.49 9.31
C PHE A 8 -9.14 4.06 9.66
N GLU A 9 -10.00 4.18 8.67
CA GLU A 9 -11.33 4.79 8.79
C GLU A 9 -12.37 3.83 8.20
N LYS A 10 -13.51 3.69 8.87
CA LYS A 10 -14.62 2.83 8.41
C LYS A 10 -15.82 3.71 8.08
N GLU A 11 -16.03 3.93 6.79
CA GLU A 11 -17.19 4.63 6.22
C GLU A 11 -18.07 3.61 5.49
N LYS A 12 -18.84 2.86 6.26
CA LYS A 12 -19.63 1.72 5.77
C LYS A 12 -20.44 2.11 4.51
N PRO A 13 -20.39 1.31 3.43
CA PRO A 13 -19.87 -0.07 3.36
C PRO A 13 -18.35 -0.18 3.10
N LEU A 14 -17.59 0.90 3.21
CA LEU A 14 -16.17 0.99 2.89
C LEU A 14 -15.30 1.00 4.15
N ALA A 15 -14.08 0.50 4.01
CA ALA A 15 -12.99 0.78 4.95
C ALA A 15 -11.80 1.36 4.19
N MET A 16 -11.23 2.45 4.68
CA MET A 16 -10.12 3.18 4.08
C MET A 16 -8.86 2.96 4.91
N ILE A 17 -7.79 2.49 4.27
CA ILE A 17 -6.44 2.41 4.81
C ILE A 17 -5.57 3.43 4.07
N THR A 18 -5.08 4.43 4.78
CA THR A 18 -4.15 5.42 4.21
C THR A 18 -2.75 5.19 4.78
N LEU A 19 -1.77 4.90 3.92
CA LEU A 19 -0.37 4.86 4.34
C LEU A 19 0.07 6.27 4.74
N ASN A 20 0.56 6.46 5.96
CA ASN A 20 0.69 7.78 6.56
C ASN A 20 2.13 8.08 7.01
N ARG A 21 3.04 8.05 6.04
CA ARG A 21 4.43 8.53 6.16
C ARG A 21 4.80 9.41 4.96
N PRO A 22 4.04 10.48 4.68
CA PRO A 22 4.16 11.26 3.45
C PRO A 22 5.55 11.91 3.28
N GLU A 23 6.22 12.23 4.38
CA GLU A 23 7.55 12.83 4.42
C GLU A 23 8.65 11.94 3.81
N VAL A 24 8.45 10.62 3.81
CA VAL A 24 9.33 9.64 3.16
C VAL A 24 8.62 8.87 2.05
N LEU A 25 7.61 9.49 1.41
CA LEU A 25 6.86 8.90 0.29
C LEU A 25 6.21 7.55 0.61
N ASN A 26 5.74 7.41 1.85
CA ASN A 26 5.13 6.18 2.36
C ASN A 26 6.03 4.96 2.19
N ALA A 27 7.34 5.13 2.44
CA ALA A 27 8.28 4.03 2.49
C ALA A 27 7.81 2.97 3.51
N TYR A 28 7.77 1.72 3.09
CA TYR A 28 7.18 0.63 3.84
C TYR A 28 8.13 0.11 4.92
N THR A 29 7.62 -0.08 6.13
CA THR A 29 8.33 -0.71 7.25
C THR A 29 7.62 -2.00 7.67
N PRO A 30 8.30 -2.89 8.42
CA PRO A 30 7.64 -4.03 9.04
C PRO A 30 6.47 -3.63 9.97
N ARG A 31 6.54 -2.47 10.64
CA ARG A 31 5.44 -1.97 11.48
C ARG A 31 4.23 -1.63 10.63
N MET A 32 4.42 -0.86 9.55
CA MET A 32 3.34 -0.52 8.62
C MET A 32 2.65 -1.78 8.11
N GLY A 33 3.43 -2.79 7.71
CA GLY A 33 2.90 -4.10 7.31
C GLY A 33 1.99 -4.75 8.36
N GLN A 34 2.46 -4.83 9.60
CA GLN A 34 1.67 -5.37 10.72
C GLN A 34 0.39 -4.57 10.97
N GLU A 35 0.47 -3.24 10.87
CA GLU A 35 -0.67 -2.35 11.05
C GLU A 35 -1.72 -2.54 9.94
N ILE A 36 -1.29 -2.66 8.68
CA ILE A 36 -2.19 -2.94 7.54
C ILE A 36 -2.86 -4.30 7.71
N VAL A 37 -2.11 -5.36 8.04
CA VAL A 37 -2.68 -6.70 8.25
C VAL A 37 -3.75 -6.68 9.35
N ARG A 38 -3.51 -5.97 10.46
CA ARG A 38 -4.51 -5.82 11.53
C ARG A 38 -5.74 -5.04 11.07
N ALA A 39 -5.55 -3.97 10.30
CA ALA A 39 -6.67 -3.20 9.75
C ALA A 39 -7.52 -4.05 8.79
N LEU A 40 -6.88 -4.89 7.97
CA LEU A 40 -7.56 -5.87 7.12
C LEU A 40 -8.35 -6.88 7.97
N GLU A 41 -7.76 -7.46 9.00
CA GLU A 41 -8.47 -8.38 9.91
C GLU A 41 -9.66 -7.73 10.63
N GLU A 42 -9.55 -6.45 10.99
CA GLU A 42 -10.65 -5.70 11.57
C GLU A 42 -11.77 -5.45 10.55
N ALA A 43 -11.39 -5.08 9.32
CA ALA A 43 -12.33 -4.93 8.21
C ALA A 43 -13.02 -6.26 7.87
N ASP A 44 -12.31 -7.39 7.96
CA ASP A 44 -12.84 -8.72 7.69
C ASP A 44 -13.95 -9.10 8.68
N LYS A 45 -13.69 -8.87 9.98
CA LYS A 45 -14.63 -9.18 11.07
C LYS A 45 -15.89 -8.31 11.06
N ASP A 46 -15.86 -7.11 10.48
CA ASP A 46 -17.05 -6.25 10.38
C ASP A 46 -17.87 -6.61 9.13
N GLY A 47 -19.00 -7.31 9.34
CA GLY A 47 -19.92 -7.70 8.26
C GLY A 47 -20.54 -6.53 7.49
N ASN A 48 -20.45 -5.29 7.99
CA ASN A 48 -20.91 -4.11 7.28
C ASN A 48 -19.87 -3.54 6.30
N VAL A 49 -18.60 -3.93 6.45
CA VAL A 49 -17.55 -3.57 5.48
C VAL A 49 -17.60 -4.57 4.35
N ARG A 50 -17.75 -4.05 3.13
CA ARG A 50 -17.86 -4.82 1.89
C ARG A 50 -16.65 -4.67 0.99
N VAL A 51 -15.94 -3.54 1.06
CA VAL A 51 -14.77 -3.23 0.23
C VAL A 51 -13.74 -2.48 1.07
N VAL A 52 -12.46 -2.81 0.88
CA VAL A 52 -11.34 -2.06 1.46
C VAL A 52 -10.67 -1.24 0.37
N ILE A 53 -10.37 0.02 0.66
CA ILE A 53 -9.60 0.90 -0.20
C ILE A 53 -8.28 1.19 0.50
N VAL A 54 -7.17 1.05 -0.22
CA VAL A 54 -5.84 1.41 0.24
C VAL A 54 -5.32 2.56 -0.62
N THR A 55 -4.82 3.62 0.02
CA THR A 55 -4.17 4.76 -0.64
C THR A 55 -2.98 5.25 0.17
N GLY A 56 -2.20 6.21 -0.36
CA GLY A 56 -1.12 6.85 0.36
C GLY A 56 -1.40 8.31 0.68
N ALA A 57 -0.96 8.79 1.84
CA ALA A 57 -1.00 10.20 2.19
C ALA A 57 0.00 10.99 1.34
N GLY A 58 -0.35 12.24 1.02
CA GLY A 58 0.51 13.15 0.28
C GLY A 58 0.67 12.78 -1.20
N ARG A 59 1.90 12.82 -1.71
CA ARG A 59 2.22 12.74 -3.15
C ARG A 59 2.61 11.35 -3.66
N ALA A 60 2.55 10.33 -2.80
CA ALA A 60 2.96 8.97 -3.14
C ALA A 60 1.94 7.96 -2.61
N PHE A 61 1.78 6.86 -3.34
CA PHE A 61 1.13 5.67 -2.81
C PHE A 61 2.12 4.96 -1.87
N CYS A 62 3.21 4.41 -2.40
CA CYS A 62 4.29 3.77 -1.65
C CYS A 62 5.58 3.69 -2.48
N SER A 63 6.68 4.26 -1.97
CA SER A 63 7.99 4.23 -2.66
C SER A 63 8.77 2.92 -2.52
N GLY A 64 8.18 1.89 -1.91
CA GLY A 64 8.82 0.61 -1.61
C GLY A 64 9.43 0.56 -0.22
N ALA A 65 10.32 -0.42 0.02
CA ALA A 65 10.92 -0.66 1.34
C ALA A 65 11.68 0.56 1.88
N ASP A 66 11.45 0.88 3.15
CA ASP A 66 12.26 1.85 3.89
C ASP A 66 13.68 1.29 4.12
N ARG A 67 14.68 1.99 3.59
CA ARG A 67 16.11 1.63 3.74
C ARG A 67 16.90 2.73 4.46
N THR A 68 16.22 3.62 5.19
CA THR A 68 16.90 4.65 5.97
C THR A 68 17.83 4.03 7.01
N PRO A 69 18.92 4.72 7.42
CA PRO A 69 19.89 4.18 8.38
C PRO A 69 19.27 3.77 9.73
N ARG A 70 18.11 4.34 10.09
CA ARG A 70 17.34 3.99 11.26
C ARG A 70 16.73 2.58 11.16
N ALA A 71 16.38 2.14 9.94
CA ALA A 71 15.93 0.78 9.64
C ALA A 71 17.11 -0.21 9.53
N SER A 72 18.30 0.25 9.16
CA SER A 72 19.50 -0.60 9.02
C SER A 72 20.25 -0.90 10.34
N ARG A 73 19.81 -0.34 11.48
CA ARG A 73 20.34 -0.66 12.82
C ARG A 73 19.85 -2.00 13.36
N ALA A 74 18.98 -2.70 12.65
CA ALA A 74 18.66 -4.08 12.96
C ALA A 74 19.87 -4.97 12.61
N THR A 75 20.50 -5.57 13.60
CA THR A 75 21.63 -6.53 13.50
C THR A 75 21.27 -7.82 12.77
N VAL A 76 20.01 -7.96 12.34
CA VAL A 76 19.47 -9.11 11.64
C VAL A 76 19.33 -8.72 10.17
N PRO A 77 19.86 -9.50 9.21
CA PRO A 77 19.62 -9.23 7.80
C PRO A 77 18.11 -9.13 7.58
N ILE A 78 17.64 -8.03 6.97
CA ILE A 78 16.23 -7.84 6.61
C ILE A 78 15.87 -8.98 5.66
N ARG A 79 15.33 -10.05 6.22
CA ARG A 79 14.92 -11.21 5.44
C ARG A 79 13.68 -10.79 4.64
N ARG A 80 13.62 -11.19 3.36
CA ARG A 80 12.49 -10.86 2.46
C ARG A 80 11.13 -11.29 3.02
N ASP A 81 11.11 -12.31 3.87
CA ASP A 81 9.94 -12.86 4.57
C ASP A 81 9.30 -11.88 5.59
N THR A 82 10.01 -10.84 6.04
CA THR A 82 9.49 -9.86 7.02
C THR A 82 8.99 -8.56 6.41
N MET A 83 9.15 -8.39 5.10
CA MET A 83 8.79 -7.14 4.40
C MET A 83 7.38 -7.21 3.81
N PHE A 84 7.25 -7.15 2.49
CA PHE A 84 5.95 -7.15 1.82
C PHE A 84 5.32 -8.54 1.73
N GLY A 85 6.10 -9.61 1.88
CA GLY A 85 5.64 -11.00 1.72
C GLY A 85 4.40 -11.37 2.55
N PRO A 86 4.37 -11.11 3.87
CA PRO A 86 3.19 -11.41 4.69
C PRO A 86 1.95 -10.63 4.27
N LEU A 87 2.10 -9.36 3.91
CA LEU A 87 0.99 -8.53 3.44
C LEU A 87 0.45 -9.02 2.10
N VAL A 88 1.33 -9.31 1.14
CA VAL A 88 0.94 -9.84 -0.17
C VAL A 88 0.26 -11.21 -0.02
N ARG A 89 0.80 -12.09 0.83
CA ARG A 89 0.16 -13.39 1.13
C ARG A 89 -1.24 -13.21 1.73
N LYS A 90 -1.39 -12.28 2.68
CA LYS A 90 -2.68 -11.98 3.30
C LYS A 90 -3.71 -11.59 2.24
N LEU A 91 -3.35 -10.65 1.35
CA LEU A 91 -4.23 -10.14 0.30
C LEU A 91 -4.58 -11.19 -0.75
N MET A 92 -3.60 -12.01 -1.15
CA MET A 92 -3.80 -12.96 -2.24
C MET A 92 -4.45 -14.29 -1.82
N SER A 93 -4.43 -14.64 -0.53
CA SER A 93 -4.80 -16.00 -0.10
C SER A 93 -5.60 -16.10 1.19
N GLU A 94 -5.73 -15.02 1.96
CA GLU A 94 -6.31 -15.08 3.31
C GLU A 94 -7.31 -13.94 3.58
N PHE A 95 -7.71 -13.19 2.55
CA PHE A 95 -8.62 -12.05 2.67
C PHE A 95 -9.68 -12.12 1.57
N ASP A 96 -10.95 -12.21 1.97
CA ASP A 96 -12.05 -12.54 1.05
C ASP A 96 -12.81 -11.33 0.52
N LYS A 97 -12.56 -10.13 1.07
CA LYS A 97 -13.25 -8.90 0.64
C LYS A 97 -12.44 -8.19 -0.45
N PRO A 98 -13.09 -7.58 -1.46
CA PRO A 98 -12.38 -6.83 -2.48
C PRO A 98 -11.51 -5.71 -1.90
N VAL A 99 -10.27 -5.62 -2.38
CA VAL A 99 -9.30 -4.59 -2.04
C VAL A 99 -8.97 -3.75 -3.28
N ILE A 100 -9.18 -2.44 -3.17
CA ILE A 100 -8.86 -1.47 -4.22
C ILE A 100 -7.61 -0.69 -3.83
N ALA A 101 -6.57 -0.73 -4.66
CA ALA A 101 -5.44 0.19 -4.58
C ALA A 101 -5.79 1.49 -5.32
N ALA A 102 -6.07 2.56 -4.56
CA ALA A 102 -6.23 3.91 -5.08
C ALA A 102 -4.85 4.60 -5.13
N ILE A 103 -4.18 4.52 -6.28
CA ILE A 103 -2.81 5.00 -6.49
C ILE A 103 -2.83 6.51 -6.78
N ASN A 104 -2.62 7.29 -5.73
CA ASN A 104 -2.63 8.76 -5.78
C ASN A 104 -1.34 9.40 -6.31
N GLY A 105 -0.28 8.62 -6.55
CA GLY A 105 1.02 9.18 -6.93
C GLY A 105 2.11 8.14 -7.18
N ILE A 106 3.32 8.41 -6.70
CA ILE A 106 4.48 7.53 -6.88
C ILE A 106 4.21 6.14 -6.28
N VAL A 107 4.47 5.10 -7.06
CA VAL A 107 4.42 3.69 -6.64
C VAL A 107 5.63 2.94 -7.21
N ALA A 108 6.45 2.36 -6.32
CA ALA A 108 7.73 1.78 -6.73
C ALA A 108 8.15 0.54 -5.94
N GLY A 109 8.92 -0.33 -6.60
CA GLY A 109 9.52 -1.53 -5.98
C GLY A 109 8.48 -2.40 -5.28
N GLY A 110 8.74 -2.78 -4.03
CA GLY A 110 7.78 -3.59 -3.25
C GLY A 110 6.43 -2.90 -3.01
N GLY A 111 6.36 -1.57 -3.07
CA GLY A 111 5.09 -0.82 -3.03
C GLY A 111 4.25 -1.03 -4.30
N PHE A 112 4.93 -1.24 -5.43
CA PHE A 112 4.27 -1.66 -6.67
C PHE A 112 3.81 -3.12 -6.58
N SER A 113 4.63 -4.02 -6.04
CA SER A 113 4.22 -5.41 -5.79
C SER A 113 3.00 -5.49 -4.86
N PHE A 114 2.94 -4.65 -3.82
CA PHE A 114 1.77 -4.51 -2.95
C PHE A 114 0.53 -4.03 -3.73
N ALA A 115 0.63 -2.97 -4.52
CA ALA A 115 -0.50 -2.50 -5.33
C ALA A 115 -1.00 -3.56 -6.33
N MET A 116 -0.09 -4.39 -6.86
CA MET A 116 -0.43 -5.52 -7.75
C MET A 116 -1.11 -6.67 -7.01
N ALA A 117 -0.91 -6.81 -5.70
CA ALA A 117 -1.57 -7.83 -4.89
C ALA A 117 -3.03 -7.48 -4.54
N CYS A 118 -3.46 -6.23 -4.71
CA CYS A 118 -4.88 -5.84 -4.58
C CYS A 118 -5.71 -6.40 -5.74
N ASP A 119 -7.04 -6.43 -5.61
CA ASP A 119 -7.91 -6.91 -6.68
C ASP A 119 -8.02 -5.90 -7.83
N ILE A 120 -8.24 -4.63 -7.49
CA ILE A 120 -8.42 -3.53 -8.44
C ILE A 120 -7.38 -2.45 -8.18
N ARG A 121 -6.85 -1.84 -9.24
CA ARG A 121 -5.98 -0.67 -9.18
C ARG A 121 -6.64 0.47 -9.92
N ILE A 122 -6.78 1.61 -9.25
CA ILE A 122 -7.25 2.86 -9.86
C ILE A 122 -6.14 3.89 -9.66
N ALA A 123 -5.67 4.51 -10.72
CA ALA A 123 -4.53 5.40 -10.68
C ALA A 123 -4.90 6.83 -11.09
N SER A 124 -4.38 7.82 -10.36
CA SER A 124 -4.42 9.22 -10.81
C SER A 124 -3.58 9.40 -12.08
N ASP A 125 -3.96 10.38 -12.91
CA ASP A 125 -3.15 10.94 -14.01
C ASP A 125 -1.70 11.31 -13.62
N ARG A 126 -1.48 11.61 -12.34
CA ARG A 126 -0.17 11.96 -11.76
C ARG A 126 0.59 10.74 -11.23
N ALA A 127 -0.01 9.54 -11.25
CA ALA A 127 0.65 8.33 -10.79
C ALA A 127 1.90 8.02 -11.64
N ARG A 128 2.94 7.52 -10.97
CA ARG A 128 4.20 7.13 -11.62
C ARG A 128 4.62 5.77 -11.08
N PHE A 129 4.74 4.80 -11.99
CA PHE A 129 5.03 3.40 -11.69
C PHE A 129 6.51 3.09 -11.94
N SER A 130 7.15 2.36 -11.04
CA SER A 130 8.56 2.01 -11.19
C SER A 130 8.94 0.65 -10.61
N GLN A 131 9.25 -0.30 -11.50
CA GLN A 131 9.93 -1.56 -11.20
C GLN A 131 11.43 -1.31 -10.99
N ILE A 132 11.80 -0.64 -9.89
CA ILE A 132 13.19 -0.20 -9.61
C ILE A 132 14.17 -1.35 -9.31
N PHE A 133 13.70 -2.60 -9.30
CA PHE A 133 14.46 -3.80 -8.95
C PHE A 133 15.67 -4.02 -9.86
N VAL A 134 15.49 -3.91 -11.18
CA VAL A 134 16.58 -4.09 -12.18
C VAL A 134 17.69 -3.06 -11.98
N LYS A 135 17.33 -1.79 -11.71
CA LYS A 135 18.29 -0.72 -11.41
C LYS A 135 19.08 -0.97 -10.11
N ARG A 136 18.60 -1.88 -9.26
CA ARG A 136 19.23 -2.27 -8.00
C ARG A 136 19.89 -3.65 -8.05
N GLY A 137 19.97 -4.28 -9.23
CA GLY A 137 20.58 -5.60 -9.41
C GLY A 137 19.85 -6.72 -8.66
N ILE A 138 18.55 -6.54 -8.41
CA ILE A 138 17.71 -7.52 -7.71
C ILE A 138 16.53 -7.92 -8.60
N THR A 139 16.10 -9.17 -8.50
CA THR A 139 14.89 -9.65 -9.17
C THR A 139 13.66 -8.97 -8.56
N PRO A 140 12.63 -8.64 -9.36
CA PRO A 140 11.33 -8.23 -8.83
C PRO A 140 10.79 -9.22 -7.80
N ASP A 141 10.17 -8.69 -6.75
CA ASP A 141 9.70 -9.49 -5.63
C ASP A 141 8.19 -9.75 -5.68
N ASN A 142 7.73 -10.65 -4.79
CA ASN A 142 6.33 -10.90 -4.46
C ASN A 142 5.38 -11.12 -5.65
N GLY A 143 5.83 -11.88 -6.66
CA GLY A 143 4.99 -12.23 -7.80
C GLY A 143 4.70 -11.08 -8.76
N SER A 144 5.35 -9.91 -8.61
CA SER A 144 5.07 -8.75 -9.45
C SER A 144 5.35 -8.98 -10.94
N THR A 145 6.26 -9.88 -11.31
CA THR A 145 6.48 -10.31 -12.70
C THR A 145 5.40 -11.24 -13.23
N TRP A 146 4.69 -11.96 -12.36
CA TRP A 146 3.55 -12.81 -12.73
C TRP A 146 2.25 -12.01 -12.82
N LEU A 147 2.09 -11.04 -11.93
CA LEU A 147 0.90 -10.19 -11.85
C LEU A 147 0.88 -9.10 -12.92
N LEU A 148 2.03 -8.76 -13.50
CA LEU A 148 2.09 -7.90 -14.68
C LEU A 148 1.53 -8.67 -15.88
N PRO A 149 0.46 -8.17 -16.53
CA PRO A 149 0.05 -8.69 -17.82
C PRO A 149 1.13 -8.41 -18.88
N ASP A 150 1.03 -9.08 -20.02
CA ASP A 150 1.81 -8.78 -21.23
C ASP A 150 1.91 -7.25 -21.43
N PRO A 151 3.10 -6.66 -21.69
CA PRO A 151 3.35 -5.22 -21.60
C PRO A 151 2.74 -4.41 -22.75
N GLN A 152 1.55 -4.81 -23.21
CA GLN A 152 0.73 -3.99 -24.09
C GLN A 152 0.34 -2.71 -23.36
N PRO A 153 0.23 -1.57 -24.07
CA PRO A 153 -0.17 -0.32 -23.47
C PRO A 153 -1.59 -0.45 -22.94
N GLN A 154 -1.74 -0.66 -21.64
CA GLN A 154 -3.04 -0.62 -20.99
C GLN A 154 -3.45 0.84 -20.90
N GLU A 155 -4.53 1.19 -21.59
CA GLU A 155 -5.29 2.40 -21.28
C GLU A 155 -5.79 2.26 -19.84
N LEU A 156 -5.07 2.90 -18.92
CA LEU A 156 -5.51 3.05 -17.54
C LEU A 156 -6.72 3.97 -17.56
N GLU A 157 -7.92 3.41 -17.40
CA GLU A 157 -9.14 4.20 -17.24
C GLU A 157 -9.07 4.95 -15.90
N VAL A 158 -8.78 6.26 -15.97
CA VAL A 158 -8.63 7.14 -14.81
C VAL A 158 -10.02 7.51 -14.29
N ALA A 159 -10.53 6.76 -13.32
CA ALA A 159 -11.69 7.18 -12.57
C ALA A 159 -11.29 8.24 -11.52
N SER A 160 -11.68 9.50 -11.76
CA SER A 160 -11.45 10.61 -10.83
C SER A 160 -12.40 10.49 -9.63
N PHE A 161 -11.95 9.89 -8.52
CA PHE A 161 -12.68 9.88 -7.26
C PHE A 161 -12.07 10.87 -6.27
N SER A 162 -12.85 11.89 -5.90
CA SER A 162 -12.49 12.81 -4.83
C SER A 162 -12.83 12.18 -3.48
N PHE A 163 -11.90 11.43 -2.90
CA PHE A 163 -11.96 11.10 -1.48
C PHE A 163 -11.58 12.35 -0.69
N SER A 164 -12.47 12.84 0.16
CA SER A 164 -12.16 13.93 1.07
C SER A 164 -10.94 13.52 1.89
N SER A 165 -9.83 14.26 1.74
CA SER A 165 -8.62 14.06 2.54
C SER A 165 -8.98 13.96 4.03
N PRO A 166 -8.35 13.06 4.81
CA PRO A 166 -8.50 13.08 6.27
C PRO A 166 -8.11 14.48 6.74
N ARG A 167 -9.09 15.24 7.24
CA ARG A 167 -8.83 16.58 7.77
C ARG A 167 -7.85 16.42 8.92
N THR A 168 -6.61 16.84 8.73
CA THR A 168 -5.68 17.08 9.83
C THR A 168 -6.36 18.05 10.78
N ARG A 169 -6.79 17.57 11.96
CA ARG A 169 -7.26 18.43 13.03
C ARG A 169 -6.06 19.21 13.53
N GLU A 170 -5.86 20.42 13.01
CA GLU A 170 -5.03 21.44 13.66
C GLU A 170 -5.73 21.83 14.96
N ASN A 171 -5.12 21.45 16.08
CA ASN A 171 -5.48 21.96 17.39
C ASN A 171 -5.04 23.43 17.45
N HIS A 172 -5.98 24.36 17.24
CA HIS A 172 -5.84 25.71 17.76
C HIS A 172 -6.17 25.69 19.26
N ARG A 173 -5.14 25.94 20.07
CA ARG A 173 -5.25 26.66 21.35
C ARG A 173 -4.37 27.89 21.26
#